data_AF-A0AAV1L795-F1
#
_entry.id   AF-A0AAV1L795-F1
#
_cell.length_a   1.000
_cell.length_b   1.000
_cell.length_c   1.000
_cell.angle_alpha   90.00
_cell.angle_beta   90.00
_cell.angle_gamma   90.00
#
_symmetry.space_group_name_H-M   'P 1'
#
loop_
_entity.id
_entity.type
_entity.pdbx_description
1 polymer ?
#
loop_
_entity_poly.entity_id
_entity_poly.type
_entity_poly.pdbx_seq_one_letter_code
_entity_poly.pdbx_strand_id
1 'polypeptide(L)'
;MAFYGKSFVPEREENYEAFVKSMGLPEEREKQTLQFKPVQKFEKKGDDYVFTIQTPEGEKTFNFKSGVEFTSAFRDRPVRI
;
A
#
# COMPACT_ATOMS: atom_id res chain seq x y z
N MET A 1 7.70 -11.71 -14.97
CA MET A 1 6.65 -12.15 -14.02
C MET A 1 5.31 -11.58 -14.47
N ALA A 2 4.21 -12.30 -14.22
CA ALA A 2 2.89 -12.01 -14.78
C ALA A 2 2.18 -10.74 -14.23
N PHE A 3 2.74 -10.10 -13.21
CA PHE A 3 2.12 -8.96 -12.51
C PHE A 3 2.78 -7.60 -12.80
N TYR A 4 3.97 -7.57 -13.42
CA TYR A 4 4.65 -6.29 -13.67
C TYR A 4 3.91 -5.44 -14.70
N GLY A 5 3.87 -4.13 -14.45
CA GLY A 5 3.26 -3.15 -15.36
C GLY A 5 1.74 -3.14 -15.35
N LYS A 6 1.09 -4.04 -14.60
CA LYS A 6 -0.37 -4.08 -14.46
C LYS A 6 -0.82 -3.20 -13.30
N SER A 7 -1.97 -2.55 -13.49
CA SER A 7 -2.69 -1.86 -12.43
C SER A 7 -3.73 -2.80 -11.82
N PHE A 8 -3.79 -2.82 -10.50
CA PHE A 8 -4.68 -3.66 -9.71
C PHE A 8 -5.66 -2.76 -8.97
N VAL A 9 -6.95 -2.96 -9.24
CA VAL A 9 -8.04 -2.27 -8.54
C VAL A 9 -8.59 -3.24 -7.49
N PRO A 10 -8.75 -2.81 -6.22
CA PRO A 10 -9.37 -3.64 -5.20
C PRO A 10 -10.83 -3.95 -5.58
N GLU A 11 -11.12 -5.24 -5.81
CA GLU A 11 -12.47 -5.69 -6.18
C GLU A 11 -13.21 -6.26 -4.97
N ARG A 12 -12.56 -7.12 -4.20
CA ARG A 12 -13.09 -7.75 -2.99
C ARG A 12 -12.04 -7.77 -1.90
N GLU A 13 -12.52 -7.64 -0.66
CA GLU A 13 -11.72 -7.68 0.55
C GLU A 13 -12.34 -8.71 1.51
N GLU A 14 -11.50 -9.49 2.18
CA GLU A 14 -11.95 -10.50 3.16
C GLU A 14 -11.34 -10.19 4.52
N ASN A 15 -12.18 -10.12 5.55
CA ASN A 15 -11.79 -9.79 6.93
C ASN A 15 -11.07 -8.43 7.09
N TYR A 16 -11.11 -7.56 6.08
CA TYR A 16 -10.40 -6.28 6.10
C TYR A 16 -10.90 -5.37 7.23
N GLU A 17 -12.21 -5.34 7.49
CA GLU A 17 -12.75 -4.54 8.59
C GLU A 17 -12.22 -4.98 9.95
N ALA A 18 -12.18 -6.29 10.20
CA ALA A 18 -11.64 -6.84 11.44
C ALA A 18 -10.13 -6.53 11.57
N PHE A 19 -9.38 -6.64 10.47
CA PHE A 19 -7.97 -6.27 10.43
C PHE A 19 -7.77 -4.79 10.79
N VAL A 20 -8.48 -3.86 10.17
CA VAL A 20 -8.32 -2.42 10.45
C VAL A 20 -8.68 -2.11 11.91
N LYS A 21 -9.75 -2.70 12.45
CA LYS A 21 -10.12 -2.54 13.88
C LYS A 21 -9.04 -3.03 14.84
N SER A 22 -8.36 -4.12 14.49
CA SER A 22 -7.26 -4.66 15.31
C SER A 22 -6.05 -3.73 15.42
N MET A 23 -5.92 -2.74 14.51
CA MET A 23 -4.78 -1.81 14.49
C MET A 23 -4.85 -0.71 15.56
N GLY A 24 -5.95 -0.64 16.33
CA GLY A 24 -6.13 0.37 17.40
C GLY A 24 -6.06 1.80 16.87
N LEU A 25 -6.64 2.06 15.70
CA LEU A 25 -6.68 3.40 15.10
C LEU A 25 -7.76 4.25 15.79
N PRO A 26 -7.58 5.58 15.88
CA PRO A 26 -8.68 6.49 16.20
C PRO A 26 -9.82 6.32 15.19
N GLU A 27 -11.09 6.46 15.62
CA GLU A 27 -12.27 6.17 14.79
C GLU A 27 -12.26 6.86 13.42
N GLU A 28 -11.82 8.11 13.35
CA GLU A 28 -11.74 8.86 12.10
C GLU A 28 -10.74 8.22 11.13
N ARG A 29 -9.59 7.77 11.64
CA ARG A 29 -8.55 7.11 10.84
C ARG A 29 -8.96 5.70 10.44
N GLU A 30 -9.68 4.99 11.30
CA GLU A 30 -10.28 3.69 10.98
C GLU A 30 -11.22 3.84 9.77
N LYS A 31 -12.19 4.76 9.83
CA LYS A 31 -13.13 5.03 8.73
C LYS A 31 -12.41 5.40 7.44
N GLN A 32 -11.42 6.30 7.52
CA GLN A 32 -10.59 6.66 6.36
C GLN A 32 -9.80 5.47 5.79
N THR A 33 -9.44 4.48 6.62
CA THR A 33 -8.68 3.30 6.17
C THR A 33 -9.61 2.27 5.53
N LEU A 34 -10.79 2.06 6.09
CA LEU A 34 -11.83 1.20 5.52
C LEU A 34 -12.34 1.67 4.16
N GLN A 35 -12.39 2.99 3.94
CA GLN A 35 -12.81 3.58 2.67
C GLN A 35 -11.68 3.66 1.63
N PHE A 36 -10.44 3.40 2.04
CA PHE A 36 -9.27 3.57 1.19
C PHE A 36 -9.13 2.41 0.19
N LYS A 37 -9.44 2.67 -1.09
CA LYS A 37 -9.38 1.68 -2.18
C LYS A 37 -8.44 2.14 -3.29
N PRO A 38 -7.12 2.10 -3.08
CA PRO A 38 -6.16 2.60 -4.04
C PRO A 38 -5.98 1.65 -5.23
N VAL A 39 -5.67 2.21 -6.39
CA VAL A 39 -5.14 1.43 -7.51
C VAL A 39 -3.66 1.19 -7.29
N GLN A 40 -3.20 -0.05 -7.45
CA GLN A 40 -1.82 -0.44 -7.18
C GLN A 40 -1.12 -0.85 -8.47
N LYS A 41 0.12 -0.39 -8.68
CA LYS A 41 0.96 -0.80 -9.81
C LYS A 41 2.31 -1.26 -9.31
N PHE A 42 2.80 -2.36 -9.85
CA PHE A 42 4.11 -2.90 -9.50
C PHE A 42 5.01 -3.06 -10.72
N GLU A 43 6.24 -2.57 -10.62
CA GLU A 43 7.21 -2.57 -11.71
C GLU A 43 8.58 -3.01 -11.20
N LYS A 44 9.38 -3.62 -12.08
CA LYS A 44 10.77 -4.01 -11.79
C LYS A 44 11.70 -3.24 -12.73
N LYS A 45 12.73 -2.61 -12.17
CA LYS A 45 13.76 -1.84 -12.87
C LYS A 45 15.12 -2.40 -12.52
N GLY A 46 15.61 -3.37 -13.30
CA GLY A 46 16.84 -4.10 -12.94
C GLY A 46 16.65 -4.85 -11.62
N ASP A 47 17.43 -4.51 -10.60
CA ASP A 47 17.33 -5.09 -9.25
C ASP A 47 16.37 -4.33 -8.32
N ASP A 48 15.89 -3.16 -8.74
CA ASP A 48 14.97 -2.33 -7.99
C ASP A 48 13.51 -2.66 -8.31
N TYR A 49 12.66 -2.46 -7.32
CA TYR A 49 11.22 -2.57 -7.41
C TYR A 49 10.58 -1.21 -7.19
N VAL A 50 9.56 -0.92 -7.98
CA VAL A 50 8.76 0.30 -7.90
C VAL A 50 7.33 -0.12 -7.61
N PHE A 51 6.81 0.30 -6.46
CA PHE A 51 5.42 0.13 -6.09
C PHE A 51 4.72 1.49 -6.06
N THR A 52 3.68 1.64 -6.88
CA THR A 52 2.90 2.88 -6.95
C THR A 52 1.51 2.61 -6.41
N ILE A 53 1.09 3.47 -5.48
CA ILE A 53 -0.27 3.54 -4.94
C ILE A 53 -0.91 4.80 -5.53
N GLN A 54 -1.98 4.63 -6.29
CA GLN A 54 -2.73 5.71 -6.92
C GLN A 54 -4.07 5.89 -6.21
N THR A 55 -4.38 7.13 -5.87
CA THR A 55 -5.55 7.56 -5.12
C THR A 55 -6.18 8.77 -5.83
N PRO A 56 -7.45 9.11 -5.57
CA PRO A 56 -8.04 10.34 -6.08
C PRO A 56 -7.23 11.60 -5.72
N GLU A 57 -6.54 11.58 -4.57
CA GLU A 57 -5.75 12.67 -4.04
C GLU A 57 -4.34 12.77 -4.66
N GLY A 58 -3.91 11.75 -5.41
CA GLY A 58 -2.60 11.70 -6.07
C GLY A 58 -1.96 10.31 -6.02
N GLU A 59 -0.70 10.23 -6.47
CA GLU A 59 0.07 8.99 -6.45
C GLU A 59 1.25 9.07 -5.47
N LYS A 60 1.55 7.93 -4.85
CA LYS A 60 2.73 7.74 -4.01
C LYS A 60 3.52 6.55 -4.52
N THR A 61 4.82 6.74 -4.72
CA THR A 61 5.74 5.71 -5.22
C THR A 61 6.74 5.30 -4.14
N PHE A 62 6.97 4.00 -4.04
CA PHE A 62 7.97 3.39 -3.16
C PHE A 62 8.99 2.64 -4.01
N ASN A 63 10.26 2.98 -3.85
CA ASN A 63 11.38 2.30 -4.50
C ASN A 63 12.10 1.46 -3.45
N PHE A 64 12.27 0.16 -3.70
CA PHE A 64 12.92 -0.75 -2.75
C PHE A 64 13.65 -1.89 -3.45
N LYS A 65 14.55 -2.55 -2.72
CA LYS A 65 15.26 -3.76 -3.17
C LYS A 65 14.84 -4.96 -2.34
N SER A 66 14.75 -6.12 -2.98
CA SER A 66 14.43 -7.36 -2.26
C SER A 66 15.56 -7.72 -1.30
N GLY A 67 15.21 -8.03 -0.04
CA GLY A 67 16.17 -8.40 1.00
C GLY A 67 16.96 -7.23 1.61
N VAL A 68 16.67 -5.99 1.21
CA VAL A 68 17.29 -4.79 1.78
C VAL A 68 16.26 -4.06 2.63
N GLU A 69 16.57 -3.91 3.91
CA GLU A 69 15.72 -3.22 4.86
C GLU A 69 15.59 -1.73 4.51
N PHE A 70 14.39 -1.17 4.69
CA PHE A 70 14.16 0.25 4.47
C PHE A 70 13.10 0.81 5.43
N THR A 71 13.21 2.12 5.68
CA THR A 71 12.19 2.85 6.44
C THR A 71 11.13 3.37 5.49
N SER A 72 9.88 3.12 5.82
CA SER A 72 8.71 3.68 5.15
C SER A 72 7.79 4.34 6.17
N ALA A 73 6.73 4.96 5.69
CA ALA A 73 5.65 5.45 6.53
C ALA A 73 4.32 4.97 5.99
N PHE A 74 3.56 4.28 6.84
CA PHE A 74 2.14 4.04 6.62
C PHE A 74 1.37 5.25 7.15
N ARG A 75 0.92 6.11 6.23
CA ARG A 75 0.44 7.46 6.55
C ARG A 75 1.51 8.20 7.37
N ASP A 76 1.21 8.53 8.63
CA ASP A 76 2.10 9.27 9.53
C ASP A 76 2.89 8.35 10.47
N ARG A 77 2.69 7.03 10.39
CA ARG A 77 3.36 6.05 11.26
C ARG A 77 4.62 5.51 10.58
N PRO A 78 5.81 5.66 11.18
CA PRO A 78 7.01 5.03 10.66
C PRO A 78 6.88 3.50 10.74
N VAL A 79 7.26 2.82 9.68
CA VAL A 79 7.30 1.37 9.59
C VAL A 79 8.68 0.98 9.07
N ARG A 80 9.31 0.02 9.73
CA ARG A 80 10.58 -0.57 9.31
C ARG A 80 10.25 -1.91 8.65
N ILE A 81 10.70 -2.08 7.41
CA ILE A 81 10.37 -3.21 6.54
C ILE A 81 11.67 -3.91 6.12
#